data_AF-A0A370FSN3-F1
#
_entry.id   AF-A0A370FSN3-F1
#
_cell.length_a   1.000
_cell.length_b   1.000
_cell.length_c   1.000
_cell.angle_alpha   90.00
_cell.angle_beta   90.00
_cell.angle_gamma   90.00
#
_symmetry.space_group_name_H-M   'P 1'
#
loop_
_entity.id
_entity.type
_entity.pdbx_description
1 polymer ?
#
loop_
_entity_poly.entity_id
_entity_poly.type
_entity_poly.pdbx_seq_one_letter_code
_entity_poly.pdbx_strand_id
1 'polypeptide(L)'
;MAEALLGRQADWAAAEVGHGPASGEHPGPDPRAEARAMGEAESMAGRRNPSHRAVPTVDAGAVQGGVRLLLRAEGAALLVFAVLAYTQLAPGQWGRFAALLLLPDLAMLGYLAGPAIGARAYNAAHSVVGPVLLAAAGFALPTQAAMLWPLAAIWLAHVGLDRLLGYGLKYGRGFGHTHLGRLGPRDPW
;
A
#
# COMPACT_ATOMS: atom_id res chain seq x y z
N MET A 1 32.71 26.80 14.61
CA MET A 1 31.56 27.53 15.19
C MET A 1 30.30 26.82 14.72
N ALA A 2 29.96 25.68 15.32
CA ALA A 2 29.39 25.46 16.67
C ALA A 2 27.85 25.50 16.61
N GLU A 3 27.28 24.31 16.84
CA GLU A 3 25.87 23.98 16.97
C GLU A 3 25.15 24.84 18.02
N ALA A 4 23.89 25.15 17.74
CA ALA A 4 22.94 25.57 18.76
C ALA A 4 21.56 25.02 18.39
N LEU A 5 21.00 24.19 19.27
CA LEU A 5 19.65 24.34 19.84
C LEU A 5 19.25 23.04 20.58
N LEU A 6 19.97 22.76 21.68
CA LEU A 6 19.45 22.00 22.82
C LEU A 6 19.33 23.00 23.98
N GLY A 7 18.11 23.24 24.43
CA GLY A 7 17.87 24.13 25.57
C GLY A 7 16.41 24.15 25.97
N ARG A 8 16.08 23.45 27.06
CA ARG A 8 15.84 24.08 28.36
C ARG A 8 15.36 23.02 29.35
N GLN A 9 16.19 22.78 30.36
CA GLN A 9 15.80 22.18 31.62
C GLN A 9 15.29 23.27 32.58
N ALA A 10 14.39 22.84 33.46
CA ALA A 10 14.13 23.28 34.83
C ALA A 10 13.87 24.77 35.09
N ASP A 11 12.63 25.06 35.50
CA ASP A 11 12.31 26.09 36.50
C ASP A 11 10.91 25.80 37.06
N TRP A 12 10.83 25.33 38.30
CA TRP A 12 9.68 25.66 39.15
C TRP A 12 10.15 25.76 40.60
N ALA A 13 10.06 26.99 41.09
CA ALA A 13 10.51 27.45 42.37
C ALA A 13 9.56 27.07 43.51
N ALA A 14 10.14 26.99 44.70
CA ALA A 14 9.48 26.96 45.98
C ALA A 14 8.63 28.23 46.24
N ALA A 15 7.50 28.06 46.93
CA ALA A 15 6.76 29.10 47.65
C ALA A 15 6.11 28.41 48.86
N GLU A 16 6.70 28.57 50.04
CA GLU A 16 6.33 29.53 51.10
C GLU A 16 5.17 29.05 51.99
N VAL A 17 5.52 28.87 53.27
CA VAL A 17 4.69 28.44 54.38
C VAL A 17 4.43 29.64 55.28
N GLY A 18 3.18 29.88 55.63
CA GLY A 18 2.83 30.65 56.81
C GLY A 18 1.36 31.03 56.88
N HIS A 19 0.64 30.53 57.90
CA HIS A 19 -0.14 31.29 58.89
C HIS A 19 -0.98 30.32 59.75
N GLY A 20 -0.95 30.50 61.08
CA GLY A 20 -1.71 29.70 62.07
C GLY A 20 -3.14 30.23 62.31
N PRO A 21 -3.74 29.98 63.49
CA PRO A 21 -4.73 28.90 63.69
C PRO A 21 -6.11 29.41 64.14
N ALA A 22 -7.18 28.64 63.93
CA ALA A 22 -8.34 28.57 64.85
C ALA A 22 -9.30 27.42 64.51
N SER A 23 -9.71 26.77 65.59
CA SER A 23 -10.73 25.74 65.82
C SER A 23 -12.08 25.90 65.10
N GLY A 24 -12.57 24.79 64.55
CA GLY A 24 -13.97 24.54 64.25
C GLY A 24 -14.18 23.05 63.96
N GLU A 25 -14.74 22.32 64.91
CA GLU A 25 -15.09 20.90 64.78
C GLU A 25 -16.10 20.70 63.64
N HIS A 26 -15.61 20.16 62.52
CA HIS A 26 -16.43 19.57 61.47
C HIS A 26 -16.57 18.06 61.74
N PRO A 27 -17.78 17.48 61.72
CA PRO A 27 -17.92 16.04 61.79
C PRO A 27 -17.21 15.42 60.57
N GLY A 28 -16.26 14.52 60.84
CA GLY A 28 -15.48 13.84 59.81
C GLY A 28 -16.40 13.05 58.86
N PRO A 29 -16.00 12.89 57.58
CA PRO A 29 -16.81 12.19 56.60
C PRO A 29 -17.08 10.75 57.05
N ASP A 30 -18.32 10.29 56.82
CA ASP A 30 -18.74 8.92 57.14
C ASP A 30 -17.90 7.92 56.32
N PRO A 31 -17.11 7.04 56.95
CA PRO A 31 -16.27 6.06 56.26
C PRO A 31 -17.08 5.09 55.40
N ARG A 32 -18.40 4.93 55.64
CA ARG A 32 -19.29 4.13 54.80
C ARG A 32 -19.73 4.87 53.54
N ALA A 33 -19.75 6.21 53.55
CA ALA A 33 -20.04 7.03 52.37
C ALA A 33 -18.84 7.08 51.43
N GLU A 34 -17.61 7.16 51.96
CA GLU A 34 -16.37 7.11 51.16
C GLU A 34 -16.20 5.77 50.46
N ALA A 35 -16.43 4.65 51.17
CA ALA A 35 -16.35 3.32 50.56
C ALA A 35 -17.36 3.11 49.42
N ARG A 36 -18.57 3.69 49.51
CA ARG A 36 -19.56 3.66 48.42
C ARG A 36 -19.16 4.55 47.24
N ALA A 37 -18.65 5.75 47.51
CA ALA A 37 -18.16 6.65 46.46
C ALA A 37 -16.97 6.06 45.71
N MET A 38 -16.06 5.35 46.40
CA MET A 38 -14.92 4.67 45.78
C MET A 38 -15.36 3.48 44.92
N GLY A 39 -16.34 2.68 45.37
CA GLY A 39 -16.91 1.59 44.57
C GLY A 39 -17.68 2.06 43.32
N GLU A 40 -18.36 3.20 43.40
CA GLU A 40 -19.04 3.81 42.25
C GLU A 40 -18.05 4.47 41.27
N ALA A 41 -16.97 5.08 41.77
CA ALA A 41 -15.89 5.62 40.96
C ALA A 41 -15.13 4.50 40.20
N GLU A 42 -14.89 3.34 40.83
CA GLU A 42 -14.31 2.16 40.16
C GLU A 42 -15.29 1.54 39.13
N SER A 43 -16.59 1.49 39.43
CA SER A 43 -17.65 1.03 38.50
C SER A 43 -17.84 1.95 37.29
N MET A 44 -17.56 3.24 37.45
CA MET A 44 -17.53 4.23 36.37
C MET A 44 -16.21 4.22 35.58
N ALA A 45 -15.08 3.93 36.24
CA ALA A 45 -13.76 3.80 35.61
C ALA A 45 -13.64 2.56 34.71
N GLY A 46 -14.41 1.50 34.99
CA GLY A 46 -14.47 0.27 34.17
C GLY A 46 -15.20 0.40 32.82
N ARG A 47 -15.76 1.57 32.49
CA ARG A 47 -16.51 1.82 31.23
C ARG A 47 -15.76 2.70 30.23
N ARG A 48 -14.43 2.72 30.26
CA ARG A 48 -13.62 3.33 29.18
C ARG A 48 -13.18 2.27 28.18
N ASN A 49 -14.14 1.81 27.38
CA ASN A 49 -13.82 1.22 26.08
C ASN A 49 -14.63 1.92 25.00
N PRO A 50 -14.17 3.06 24.47
CA PRO A 50 -14.22 3.24 23.05
C PRO A 50 -12.99 2.52 22.52
N SER A 51 -13.18 1.25 22.16
CA SER A 51 -12.41 0.71 21.06
C SER A 51 -12.68 1.71 19.95
N HIS A 52 -11.72 2.60 19.69
CA HIS A 52 -11.60 3.25 18.42
C HIS A 52 -11.70 2.07 17.46
N ARG A 53 -12.90 1.87 16.91
CA ARG A 53 -13.09 1.04 15.74
C ARG A 53 -12.16 1.76 14.79
N ALA A 54 -10.95 1.24 14.64
CA ALA A 54 -10.03 1.72 13.64
C ALA A 54 -10.87 1.58 12.38
N VAL A 55 -11.41 2.72 11.91
CA VAL A 55 -12.06 2.78 10.62
C VAL A 55 -10.99 2.15 9.74
N PRO A 56 -11.26 0.97 9.13
CA PRO A 56 -10.24 0.31 8.35
C PRO A 56 -9.79 1.37 7.38
N THR A 57 -8.54 1.82 7.55
CA THR A 57 -8.00 2.85 6.69
C THR A 57 -7.93 2.16 5.36
N VAL A 58 -8.97 2.37 4.55
CA VAL A 58 -8.99 2.07 3.12
C VAL A 58 -7.60 2.43 2.66
N ASP A 59 -6.80 1.44 2.25
CA ASP A 59 -5.43 1.67 1.83
C ASP A 59 -5.49 2.81 0.82
N ALA A 60 -4.99 3.99 1.20
CA ALA A 60 -5.42 5.29 0.64
C ALA A 60 -5.05 5.53 -0.85
N GLY A 61 -4.77 4.47 -1.60
CA GLY A 61 -4.62 4.47 -3.06
C GLY A 61 -5.17 3.22 -3.77
N ALA A 62 -5.70 2.21 -3.07
CA ALA A 62 -6.21 1.00 -3.71
C ALA A 62 -7.68 1.16 -4.15
N VAL A 63 -7.98 0.77 -5.40
CA VAL A 63 -9.35 0.72 -5.90
C VAL A 63 -10.14 -0.43 -5.26
N GLN A 64 -11.44 -0.24 -5.06
CA GLN A 64 -12.32 -1.22 -4.40
C GLN A 64 -13.56 -1.53 -5.24
N GLY A 65 -14.25 -2.63 -4.90
CA GLY A 65 -15.54 -3.00 -5.46
C GLY A 65 -15.53 -3.14 -7.00
N GLY A 66 -16.54 -2.57 -7.66
CA GLY A 66 -16.74 -2.70 -9.11
C GLY A 66 -15.60 -2.17 -9.98
N VAL A 67 -14.90 -1.12 -9.55
CA VAL A 67 -13.75 -0.57 -10.30
C VAL A 67 -12.60 -1.55 -10.36
N ARG A 68 -12.35 -2.30 -9.28
CA ARG A 68 -11.34 -3.37 -9.26
C ARG A 68 -11.67 -4.47 -10.26
N LEU A 69 -12.93 -4.90 -10.31
CA LEU A 69 -13.38 -5.90 -11.28
C LEU A 69 -13.20 -5.40 -12.72
N LEU A 70 -13.56 -4.13 -12.98
CA LEU A 70 -13.36 -3.51 -14.28
C LEU A 70 -11.88 -3.52 -14.69
N LEU A 71 -10.97 -3.10 -13.81
CA LEU A 71 -9.53 -3.10 -14.12
C LEU A 71 -8.96 -4.51 -14.37
N ARG A 72 -9.48 -5.53 -13.69
CA ARG A 72 -9.12 -6.94 -13.97
C ARG A 72 -9.68 -7.39 -15.32
N ALA A 73 -10.89 -6.99 -15.67
CA ALA A 73 -11.49 -7.25 -16.98
C ALA A 73 -10.73 -6.53 -18.11
N GLU A 74 -10.27 -5.30 -17.89
CA GLU A 74 -9.35 -4.61 -18.80
C GLU A 74 -8.04 -5.39 -18.97
N GLY A 75 -7.47 -5.89 -17.88
CA GLY A 75 -6.31 -6.79 -17.93
C GLY A 75 -6.56 -8.05 -18.78
N ALA A 76 -7.71 -8.69 -18.61
CA ALA A 76 -8.12 -9.83 -19.43
C ALA A 76 -8.25 -9.44 -20.92
N ALA A 77 -8.86 -8.30 -21.21
CA ALA A 77 -9.03 -7.81 -22.57
C ALA A 77 -7.67 -7.53 -23.24
N LEU A 78 -6.72 -6.92 -22.51
CA LEU A 78 -5.35 -6.71 -22.99
C LEU A 78 -4.65 -8.04 -23.27
N LEU A 79 -4.77 -9.03 -22.38
CA LEU A 79 -4.20 -10.36 -22.57
C LEU A 79 -4.76 -11.04 -23.81
N VAL A 80 -6.08 -11.08 -23.97
CA VAL A 80 -6.75 -11.69 -25.14
C VAL A 80 -6.33 -10.99 -26.42
N PHE A 81 -6.40 -9.66 -26.46
CA PHE A 81 -5.97 -8.87 -27.62
C PHE A 81 -4.52 -9.17 -28.00
N ALA A 82 -3.61 -9.17 -27.02
CA ALA A 82 -2.20 -9.40 -27.25
C ALA A 82 -1.89 -10.83 -27.75
N VAL A 83 -2.58 -11.84 -27.22
CA VAL A 83 -2.46 -13.23 -27.69
C VAL A 83 -2.95 -13.36 -29.14
N LEU A 84 -4.10 -12.77 -29.47
CA LEU A 84 -4.62 -12.75 -30.85
C LEU A 84 -3.70 -11.98 -31.80
N ALA A 85 -3.12 -10.86 -31.37
CA ALA A 85 -2.13 -10.16 -32.18
C ALA A 85 -0.89 -11.04 -32.42
N TYR A 86 -0.41 -11.72 -31.38
CA TYR A 86 0.76 -12.58 -31.47
C TYR A 86 0.56 -13.75 -32.44
N THR A 87 -0.64 -14.37 -32.47
CA THR A 87 -0.92 -15.49 -33.39
C THR A 87 -0.74 -15.09 -34.86
N GLN A 88 -1.04 -13.83 -35.18
CA GLN A 88 -0.88 -13.29 -36.53
C GLN A 88 0.56 -12.85 -36.82
N LEU A 89 1.25 -12.30 -35.81
CA LEU A 89 2.59 -11.71 -35.97
C LEU A 89 3.73 -12.75 -35.95
N ALA A 90 3.58 -13.84 -35.20
CA ALA A 90 4.61 -14.85 -35.02
C ALA A 90 4.02 -16.28 -34.93
N PRO A 91 3.34 -16.75 -36.00
CA PRO A 91 2.67 -18.06 -35.99
C PRO A 91 3.68 -19.18 -35.71
N GLY A 92 3.27 -20.13 -34.85
CA GLY A 92 4.07 -21.31 -34.49
C GLY A 92 5.22 -21.06 -33.49
N GLN A 93 5.50 -19.82 -33.10
CA GLN A 93 6.63 -19.48 -32.22
C GLN A 93 6.26 -19.46 -30.71
N TRP A 94 5.32 -20.30 -30.28
CA TRP A 94 4.78 -20.31 -28.93
C TRP A 94 5.83 -20.57 -27.82
N GLY A 95 6.93 -21.26 -28.12
CA GLY A 95 8.04 -21.41 -27.17
C GLY A 95 8.70 -20.07 -26.84
N ARG A 96 8.89 -19.19 -27.84
CA ARG A 96 9.40 -17.83 -27.63
C ARG A 96 8.41 -16.99 -26.85
N PHE A 97 7.11 -17.12 -27.14
CA PHE A 97 6.05 -16.47 -26.36
C PHE A 97 6.15 -16.85 -24.88
N ALA A 98 6.11 -18.14 -24.56
CA ALA A 98 6.13 -18.61 -23.18
C ALA A 98 7.39 -18.20 -22.42
N ALA A 99 8.56 -18.29 -23.07
CA ALA A 99 9.84 -17.91 -22.44
C ALA A 99 9.91 -16.41 -22.14
N LEU A 100 9.51 -15.56 -23.08
CA LEU A 100 9.59 -14.10 -22.94
C LEU A 100 8.46 -13.52 -22.11
N LEU A 101 7.33 -14.23 -21.98
CA LEU A 101 6.22 -13.82 -21.12
C LEU A 101 6.69 -13.64 -19.68
N LEU A 102 7.57 -14.52 -19.16
CA LEU A 102 8.07 -14.45 -17.78
C LEU A 102 9.22 -13.47 -17.58
N LEU A 103 9.77 -12.89 -18.64
CA LEU A 103 10.96 -12.04 -18.57
C LEU A 103 10.73 -10.75 -17.74
N PRO A 104 9.59 -10.04 -17.84
CA PRO A 104 9.37 -8.82 -17.06
C PRO A 104 9.29 -9.08 -15.55
N ASP A 105 8.94 -10.29 -15.11
CA ASP A 105 8.86 -10.65 -13.69
C ASP A 105 10.23 -10.65 -13.00
N LEU A 106 11.32 -10.76 -13.75
CA LEU A 106 12.68 -10.58 -13.20
C LEU A 106 12.88 -9.19 -12.57
N ALA A 107 12.07 -8.20 -12.93
CA ALA A 107 12.07 -6.89 -12.28
C ALA A 107 11.74 -6.98 -10.77
N MET A 108 11.10 -8.05 -10.32
CA MET A 108 10.88 -8.33 -8.89
C MET A 108 12.20 -8.50 -8.11
N LEU A 109 13.30 -8.90 -8.76
CA LEU A 109 14.62 -8.96 -8.12
C LEU A 109 15.09 -7.58 -7.64
N GLY A 110 14.54 -6.47 -8.18
CA GLY A 110 14.78 -5.13 -7.68
C GLY A 110 14.39 -4.93 -6.21
N TYR A 111 13.48 -5.76 -5.67
CA TYR A 111 13.13 -5.73 -4.25
C TYR A 111 14.28 -6.18 -3.34
N LEU A 112 15.30 -6.87 -3.87
CA LEU A 112 16.53 -7.18 -3.12
C LEU A 112 17.33 -5.93 -2.76
N ALA A 113 17.22 -4.87 -3.55
CA ALA A 113 17.81 -3.56 -3.27
C ALA A 113 16.90 -2.65 -2.41
N GLY A 114 15.71 -3.14 -2.04
CA GLY A 114 14.77 -2.46 -1.16
C GLY A 114 13.41 -2.14 -1.80
N PRO A 115 12.38 -1.83 -0.98
CA PRO A 115 10.99 -1.72 -1.44
C PRO A 115 10.73 -0.63 -2.48
N ALA A 116 11.39 0.52 -2.36
CA ALA A 116 11.19 1.64 -3.27
C ALA A 116 11.80 1.38 -4.65
N ILE A 117 13.01 0.79 -4.70
CA ILE A 117 13.68 0.42 -5.94
C ILE A 117 12.91 -0.72 -6.62
N GLY A 118 12.53 -1.75 -5.86
CA GLY A 118 11.71 -2.84 -6.35
C GLY A 118 10.38 -2.38 -6.95
N ALA A 119 9.65 -1.49 -6.28
CA ALA A 119 8.39 -0.96 -6.81
C ALA A 119 8.59 -0.17 -8.11
N ARG A 120 9.65 0.64 -8.22
CA ARG A 120 9.94 1.39 -9.45
C ARG A 120 10.32 0.47 -10.61
N ALA A 121 11.22 -0.49 -10.37
CA ALA A 121 11.64 -1.47 -11.38
C ALA A 121 10.45 -2.31 -11.86
N TYR A 122 9.65 -2.80 -10.92
CA TYR A 122 8.43 -3.55 -11.22
C TYR A 122 7.46 -2.73 -12.07
N ASN A 123 7.16 -1.50 -11.65
CA ASN A 123 6.19 -0.64 -12.36
C ASN A 123 6.67 -0.28 -13.77
N ALA A 124 7.97 -0.10 -13.98
CA ALA A 124 8.53 0.12 -15.31
C ALA A 124 8.30 -1.11 -16.21
N ALA A 125 8.53 -2.32 -15.69
CA ALA A 125 8.31 -3.56 -16.40
C ALA A 125 6.81 -3.91 -16.61
N HIS A 126 5.93 -3.43 -15.73
CA HIS A 126 4.48 -3.73 -15.77
C HIS A 126 3.61 -2.55 -16.23
N SER A 127 4.23 -1.53 -16.84
CA SER A 127 3.52 -0.41 -17.45
C SER A 127 3.14 -0.73 -18.89
N VAL A 128 1.89 -0.41 -19.28
CA VAL A 128 1.42 -0.48 -20.68
C VAL A 128 2.20 0.47 -21.59
N VAL A 129 2.83 1.51 -21.05
CA VAL A 129 3.65 2.45 -21.82
C VAL A 129 4.79 1.72 -22.54
N GLY A 130 5.46 0.76 -21.89
CA GLY A 130 6.56 0.00 -22.48
C GLY A 130 6.16 -0.75 -23.76
N PRO A 131 5.16 -1.66 -23.72
CA PRO A 131 4.62 -2.33 -24.89
C PRO A 131 4.17 -1.38 -26.00
N VAL A 132 3.49 -0.27 -25.65
CA VAL A 132 3.01 0.71 -26.64
C VAL A 132 4.16 1.41 -27.34
N LEU A 133 5.19 1.84 -26.60
CA LEU A 133 6.39 2.45 -27.20
C LEU A 133 7.14 1.46 -28.10
N LEU A 134 7.22 0.19 -27.69
CA LEU A 134 7.85 -0.85 -28.49
C LEU A 134 7.07 -1.13 -29.79
N ALA A 135 5.74 -1.16 -29.72
CA ALA A 135 4.88 -1.26 -30.89
C ALA A 135 5.03 -0.04 -31.82
N ALA A 136 5.06 1.17 -31.26
CA ALA A 136 5.27 2.42 -31.98
C ALA A 136 6.63 2.43 -32.70
N ALA A 137 7.69 1.93 -32.06
CA ALA A 137 9.00 1.79 -32.67
C ALA A 137 8.97 0.85 -33.91
N GLY A 138 8.11 -0.17 -33.92
CA GLY A 138 7.89 -1.02 -35.09
C GLY A 138 7.38 -0.25 -36.32
N PHE A 139 6.59 0.81 -36.13
CA PHE A 139 6.18 1.69 -37.23
C PHE A 139 7.31 2.63 -37.67
N ALA A 140 8.11 3.13 -36.74
CA ALA A 140 9.24 4.02 -37.03
C ALA A 140 10.43 3.28 -37.68
N LEU A 141 10.56 1.97 -37.45
CA LEU A 141 11.66 1.12 -37.92
C LEU A 141 11.13 -0.08 -38.72
N PRO A 142 10.67 0.11 -39.98
CA PRO A 142 9.97 -0.93 -40.74
C PRO A 142 10.77 -2.22 -40.94
N THR A 143 12.10 -2.11 -41.10
CA THR A 143 13.00 -3.27 -41.25
C THR A 143 13.10 -4.12 -39.98
N GLN A 144 12.76 -3.56 -38.82
CA GLN A 144 12.77 -4.21 -37.51
C GLN A 144 11.35 -4.62 -37.05
N ALA A 145 10.30 -4.17 -37.75
CA ALA A 145 8.90 -4.33 -37.33
C ALA A 145 8.51 -5.79 -37.07
N ALA A 146 8.99 -6.71 -37.92
CA ALA A 146 8.76 -8.15 -37.80
C ALA A 146 9.28 -8.74 -36.47
N MET A 147 10.26 -8.09 -35.83
CA MET A 147 10.74 -8.47 -34.50
C MET A 147 10.04 -7.66 -33.40
N LEU A 148 9.86 -6.36 -33.58
CA LEU A 148 9.37 -5.46 -32.54
C LEU A 148 7.90 -5.70 -32.18
N TRP A 149 7.03 -5.95 -33.17
CA TRP A 149 5.60 -6.15 -32.91
C TRP A 149 5.30 -7.43 -32.12
N PRO A 150 5.86 -8.62 -32.43
CA PRO A 150 5.68 -9.79 -31.58
C PRO A 150 6.18 -9.58 -30.14
N LEU A 151 7.31 -8.88 -29.96
CA LEU A 151 7.84 -8.58 -28.63
C LEU A 151 6.93 -7.63 -27.84
N ALA A 152 6.38 -6.61 -28.51
CA ALA A 152 5.39 -5.72 -27.92
C ALA A 152 4.11 -6.47 -27.53
N ALA A 153 3.65 -7.40 -28.37
CA ALA A 153 2.50 -8.25 -28.06
C ALA A 153 2.76 -9.16 -26.85
N ILE A 154 3.91 -9.84 -26.78
CA ILE A 154 4.28 -10.66 -25.61
C ILE A 154 4.30 -9.82 -24.33
N TRP A 155 4.93 -8.64 -24.39
CA TRP A 155 5.03 -7.77 -23.23
C TRP A 155 3.64 -7.24 -22.81
N LEU A 156 2.79 -6.86 -23.76
CA LEU A 156 1.42 -6.44 -23.46
C LEU A 156 0.60 -7.59 -22.85
N ALA A 157 0.77 -8.82 -23.34
CA ALA A 157 0.14 -10.00 -22.76
C ALA A 157 0.56 -10.20 -21.30
N HIS A 158 1.84 -10.03 -20.99
CA HIS A 158 2.34 -10.09 -19.61
C HIS A 158 1.68 -9.04 -18.70
N VAL A 159 1.62 -7.78 -19.13
CA VAL A 159 0.97 -6.70 -18.37
C VAL A 159 -0.53 -6.98 -18.19
N GLY A 160 -1.20 -7.53 -19.21
CA GLY A 160 -2.60 -7.95 -19.12
C GLY A 160 -2.81 -9.07 -18.08
N LEU A 161 -1.95 -10.09 -18.10
CA LEU A 161 -1.98 -11.20 -17.16
C LEU A 161 -1.74 -10.72 -15.72
N ASP A 162 -0.75 -9.87 -15.50
CA ASP A 162 -0.45 -9.26 -14.19
C ASP A 162 -1.67 -8.55 -13.59
N ARG A 163 -2.37 -7.74 -14.40
CA ARG A 163 -3.59 -7.02 -13.97
C ARG A 163 -4.76 -7.95 -13.75
N LEU A 164 -4.94 -8.96 -14.60
CA LEU A 164 -5.98 -9.98 -14.46
C LEU A 164 -5.83 -10.75 -13.14
N LEU A 165 -4.60 -11.12 -12.77
CA LEU A 165 -4.31 -11.82 -11.52
C LEU A 165 -4.37 -10.92 -10.29
N GLY A 166 -4.51 -9.59 -10.48
CA GLY A 166 -4.65 -8.63 -9.39
C GLY A 166 -3.32 -8.14 -8.80
N TYR A 167 -2.19 -8.45 -9.45
CA TYR A 167 -0.88 -7.98 -9.00
C TYR A 167 -0.72 -6.48 -9.23
N GLY A 168 -0.90 -6.01 -10.45
CA GLY A 168 -0.94 -4.59 -10.82
C GLY A 168 0.29 -3.76 -10.42
N LEU A 169 0.24 -2.47 -10.72
CA LEU A 169 1.25 -1.50 -10.29
C LEU A 169 1.34 -1.41 -8.75
N LYS A 170 2.57 -1.27 -8.26
CA LYS A 170 3.00 -1.33 -6.87
C LYS A 170 3.25 0.05 -6.26
N TYR A 171 2.90 0.19 -4.99
CA TYR A 171 3.32 1.32 -4.17
C TYR A 171 4.67 1.04 -3.50
N GLY A 172 5.49 2.09 -3.30
CA GLY A 172 6.81 1.98 -2.65
C GLY A 172 6.79 1.54 -1.17
N ARG A 173 5.61 1.24 -0.62
CA ARG A 173 5.41 0.74 0.76
C ARG A 173 5.62 -0.77 0.90
N GLY A 174 5.96 -1.47 -0.18
CA GLY A 174 6.25 -2.91 -0.21
C GLY A 174 5.41 -3.67 -1.24
N PHE A 175 5.87 -4.87 -1.62
CA PHE A 175 5.32 -5.65 -2.75
C PHE A 175 3.81 -5.92 -2.69
N GLY A 176 3.26 -6.06 -1.48
CA GLY A 176 1.85 -6.36 -1.27
C GLY A 176 0.89 -5.19 -1.49
N HIS A 177 1.36 -3.96 -1.65
CA HIS A 177 0.50 -2.78 -1.82
C HIS A 177 0.40 -2.41 -3.29
N THR A 178 -0.78 -2.59 -3.88
CA THR A 178 -1.00 -2.41 -5.31
C THR A 178 -2.19 -1.49 -5.54
N HIS A 179 -2.28 -0.88 -6.72
CA HIS A 179 -3.44 -0.06 -7.08
C HIS A 179 -4.75 -0.88 -7.12
N LEU A 180 -4.66 -2.22 -7.21
CA LEU A 180 -5.79 -3.15 -7.22
C LEU A 180 -6.14 -3.69 -5.82
N GLY A 181 -5.45 -3.26 -4.76
CA GLY A 181 -5.66 -3.77 -3.41
C GLY A 181 -4.40 -4.31 -2.75
N ARG A 182 -4.61 -4.97 -1.62
CA ARG A 182 -3.53 -5.61 -0.87
C ARG A 182 -3.45 -7.09 -1.24
N LEU A 183 -2.25 -7.57 -1.55
CA LEU A 183 -2.04 -9.00 -1.81
C LEU A 183 -2.01 -9.78 -0.49
N GLY A 184 -2.87 -10.79 -0.36
CA GLY A 184 -2.84 -11.77 0.73
C GLY A 184 -4.14 -11.92 1.53
N PRO A 185 -4.18 -12.79 2.55
CA PRO A 185 -5.40 -13.20 3.27
C PRO A 185 -6.11 -12.11 4.07
N ARG A 186 -5.56 -10.88 4.11
CA ARG A 186 -6.14 -9.71 4.78
C ARG A 186 -6.73 -8.70 3.79
N ASP A 187 -6.87 -9.08 2.52
CA ASP A 187 -7.73 -8.33 1.59
C ASP A 187 -9.17 -8.41 2.16
N PRO A 188 -9.80 -7.29 2.54
CA PRO A 188 -11.12 -7.32 3.21
C PRO A 188 -12.28 -7.65 2.25
N TRP A 189 -11.98 -8.26 1.10
CA TRP A 189 -12.87 -8.62 -0.01
C TRP A 189 -12.47 -9.97 -0.61
#